data_AF-A0A1A8FQE5-F1
#
_entry.id   AF-A0A1A8FQE5-F1
#
_cell.length_a   1.000
_cell.length_b   1.000
_cell.length_c   1.000
_cell.angle_alpha   90.00
_cell.angle_beta   90.00
_cell.angle_gamma   90.00
#
_symmetry.space_group_name_H-M   'P 1'
#
loop_
_entity.id
_entity.type
_entity.pdbx_description
1 polymer ?
#
loop_
_entity_poly.entity_id
_entity_poly.type
_entity_poly.pdbx_seq_one_letter_code
_entity_poly.pdbx_strand_id
1 'polypeptide(L)'
;RKRMAPLLGRTTGIQQVFCVFLSISLSFSYNIDVEHPLVFRGPNSSFFGYSVLEHYHDNTRWIIVGAPMANSFFSSSVHSPGAVFKCRVHSNPERRCTEIDLGRGNKPRESCGKTCQGDRA
;
A
#
# COMPACT_ATOMS: atom_id res chain seq x y z
N ARG A 1 37.46 20.39 52.57
CA ARG A 1 36.05 20.24 52.12
C ARG A 1 35.98 20.60 50.63
N LYS A 2 36.26 19.65 49.72
CA LYS A 2 36.12 19.86 48.27
C LYS A 2 34.66 19.57 47.90
N ARG A 3 33.86 20.59 47.57
CA ARG A 3 32.58 20.37 46.90
C ARG A 3 32.88 20.07 45.44
N MET A 4 32.55 18.85 44.99
CA MET A 4 32.54 18.48 43.58
C MET A 4 31.43 19.26 42.88
N ALA A 5 31.81 19.99 41.82
CA ALA A 5 30.85 20.56 40.87
C ALA A 5 30.20 19.42 40.06
N PRO A 6 28.96 19.59 39.57
CA PRO A 6 28.32 18.59 38.74
C PRO A 6 29.04 18.52 37.39
N LEU A 7 29.54 17.35 37.03
CA LEU A 7 29.96 17.05 35.66
C LEU A 7 28.71 16.95 34.79
N LEU A 8 28.16 18.10 34.39
CA LEU A 8 27.19 18.16 33.30
C LEU A 8 27.99 17.95 32.01
N GLY A 9 28.27 16.68 31.71
CA GLY A 9 29.00 16.25 30.52
C GLY A 9 28.28 16.75 29.27
N ARG A 10 28.92 17.67 28.56
CA ARG A 10 28.53 18.13 27.22
C ARG A 10 28.60 16.94 26.27
N THR A 11 27.49 16.23 26.09
CA THR A 11 27.39 15.16 25.09
C THR A 11 27.69 15.77 23.73
N THR A 12 28.83 15.40 23.15
CA THR A 12 29.25 15.87 21.84
C THR A 12 28.25 15.34 20.80
N GLY A 13 27.86 16.13 19.80
CA GLY A 13 26.91 15.70 18.77
C GLY A 13 27.31 14.38 18.09
N ILE A 14 28.60 14.04 18.10
CA ILE A 14 29.15 12.77 17.64
C ILE A 14 28.63 11.58 18.45
N GLN A 15 28.54 11.70 19.78
CA GLN A 15 28.00 10.64 20.64
C GLN A 15 26.52 10.37 20.34
N GLN A 16 25.75 11.44 20.09
CA GLN A 16 24.34 11.34 19.71
C GLN A 16 24.19 10.68 18.33
N VAL A 17 24.99 11.10 17.35
CA VAL A 17 25.02 10.49 15.99
C VAL A 17 25.37 9.00 16.07
N PHE A 18 26.38 8.65 16.86
CA PHE A 18 26.79 7.26 17.06
C PHE A 18 25.68 6.42 17.70
N CYS A 19 25.03 6.92 18.74
CA CYS A 19 23.89 6.25 19.38
C CYS A 19 22.71 6.05 18.41
N VAL A 20 22.39 7.05 17.58
CA VAL A 20 21.35 6.94 16.55
C VAL A 20 21.71 5.89 15.51
N PHE A 21 22.95 5.90 15.02
CA PHE A 21 23.41 4.93 14.03
C PHE A 21 23.38 3.49 14.57
N LEU A 22 23.78 3.31 15.83
CA LEU A 22 23.74 2.02 16.53
C LEU A 22 22.29 1.54 16.71
N SER A 23 21.38 2.45 17.07
CA SER A 23 19.96 2.14 17.29
C SER A 23 19.28 1.70 15.99
N ILE A 24 19.56 2.39 14.88
CA ILE A 24 19.05 2.01 13.54
C ILE A 24 19.63 0.66 13.12
N SER A 25 20.94 0.44 13.33
CA SER A 25 21.60 -0.81 12.94
C SER A 25 21.12 -2.03 13.75
N LEU A 26 20.61 -1.82 14.97
CA LEU A 26 20.03 -2.88 15.80
C LEU A 26 18.53 -3.08 15.55
N SER A 27 17.90 -2.21 14.77
CA SER A 27 16.48 -2.30 14.43
C SER A 27 16.26 -3.23 13.24
N PHE A 28 16.30 -4.53 13.49
CA PHE A 28 15.87 -5.55 12.53
C PHE A 28 14.46 -6.06 12.86
N SER A 29 13.62 -6.25 11.84
CA SER A 29 12.37 -6.99 11.98
C SER A 29 12.68 -8.46 12.27
N TYR A 30 12.36 -8.92 13.48
CA TYR A 30 12.71 -10.27 13.95
C TYR A 30 11.64 -11.33 13.66
N ASN A 31 10.43 -10.91 13.32
CA ASN A 31 9.25 -11.78 13.15
C ASN A 31 8.52 -11.59 11.81
N ILE A 32 9.17 -10.93 10.84
CA ILE A 32 8.67 -10.83 9.46
C ILE A 32 9.56 -11.70 8.58
N ASP A 33 8.95 -12.67 7.90
CA ASP A 33 9.65 -13.50 6.93
C ASP A 33 9.96 -12.67 5.67
N VAL A 34 11.23 -12.33 5.50
CA VAL A 34 11.76 -11.62 4.33
C VAL A 34 12.28 -12.56 3.24
N GLU A 35 12.44 -13.86 3.54
CA GLU A 35 12.97 -14.86 2.61
C GLU A 35 11.88 -15.42 1.69
N HIS A 36 10.65 -15.56 2.20
CA HIS A 36 9.53 -16.13 1.46
C HIS A 36 8.35 -15.16 1.26
N PRO A 37 8.57 -13.98 0.63
CA PRO A 37 7.51 -13.01 0.45
C PRO A 37 6.48 -13.48 -0.59
N LEU A 38 5.23 -13.09 -0.35
CA LEU A 38 4.15 -13.23 -1.31
C LEU A 38 4.09 -12.00 -2.22
N VAL A 39 4.54 -12.13 -3.47
CA VAL A 39 4.60 -11.01 -4.41
C VAL A 39 3.45 -11.07 -5.43
N PHE A 40 2.61 -10.03 -5.44
CA PHE A 40 1.59 -9.80 -6.45
C PHE A 40 2.07 -8.77 -7.47
N ARG A 41 1.81 -9.03 -8.76
CA ARG A 41 2.15 -8.12 -9.86
C ARG A 41 0.88 -7.69 -10.57
N GLY A 42 0.77 -6.40 -10.83
CA GLY A 42 -0.31 -5.82 -11.63
C GLY A 42 0.16 -5.35 -13.00
N PRO A 43 -0.71 -4.63 -13.73
CA PRO A 43 -0.38 -4.07 -15.04
C PRO A 43 0.81 -3.11 -14.98
N ASN A 44 1.68 -3.16 -15.99
CA ASN A 44 2.83 -2.25 -16.09
C ASN A 44 2.37 -0.79 -16.19
N SER A 45 3.18 0.13 -15.64
CA SER A 45 2.95 1.58 -15.69
C SER A 45 1.61 2.05 -15.12
N SER A 46 0.92 1.23 -14.32
CA SER A 46 -0.39 1.54 -13.73
C SER A 46 -0.35 2.12 -12.32
N PHE A 47 0.86 2.20 -11.74
CA PHE A 47 1.07 2.42 -10.30
C PHE A 47 0.32 1.41 -9.41
N PHE A 48 0.25 0.15 -9.85
CA PHE A 48 -0.23 -0.94 -9.02
C PHE A 48 0.56 -1.01 -7.71
N GLY A 49 -0.14 -0.94 -6.58
CA GLY A 49 0.48 -0.87 -5.26
C GLY A 49 0.51 0.53 -4.67
N TYR A 50 -0.04 1.54 -5.37
CA TYR A 50 -0.15 2.91 -4.84
C TYR A 50 -0.92 2.98 -3.51
N SER A 51 -1.94 2.16 -3.37
CA SER A 51 -2.63 1.90 -2.10
C SER A 51 -2.90 0.42 -1.93
N VAL A 52 -2.84 -0.06 -0.68
CA VAL A 52 -3.05 -1.47 -0.32
C VAL A 52 -3.92 -1.62 0.91
N LEU A 53 -4.75 -2.66 0.94
CA LEU A 53 -5.61 -3.00 2.07
C LEU A 53 -5.72 -4.52 2.19
N GLU A 54 -5.50 -5.06 3.40
CA GLU A 54 -5.85 -6.44 3.72
C GLU A 54 -7.35 -6.54 4.01
N HIS A 55 -8.01 -7.55 3.43
CA HIS A 55 -9.42 -7.79 3.62
C HIS A 55 -9.71 -9.28 3.84
N TYR A 56 -10.56 -9.58 4.83
CA TYR A 56 -11.00 -10.94 5.11
C TYR A 56 -12.52 -11.03 5.04
N HIS A 57 -13.02 -11.94 4.21
CA HIS A 57 -14.44 -12.20 4.03
C HIS A 57 -14.65 -13.63 3.54
N ASP A 58 -15.71 -14.30 4.02
CA ASP A 58 -16.08 -15.67 3.66
C ASP A 58 -14.91 -16.65 3.67
N ASN A 59 -14.22 -16.68 4.81
CA ASN A 59 -13.03 -17.50 5.04
C ASN A 59 -11.90 -17.33 4.00
N THR A 60 -11.89 -16.19 3.30
CA THR A 60 -10.91 -15.87 2.27
C THR A 60 -10.18 -14.58 2.62
N ARG A 61 -8.85 -14.63 2.60
CA ARG A 61 -7.98 -13.44 2.72
C ARG A 61 -7.64 -12.90 1.34
N TRP A 62 -7.82 -11.59 1.19
CA TRP A 62 -7.58 -10.82 -0.01
C TRP A 62 -6.63 -9.67 0.29
N ILE A 63 -5.79 -9.35 -0.68
CA ILE A 63 -5.13 -8.05 -0.76
C ILE A 63 -5.86 -7.24 -1.82
N ILE A 64 -6.34 -6.07 -1.43
CA ILE A 64 -6.94 -5.08 -2.33
C ILE A 64 -5.86 -4.08 -2.69
N VAL A 65 -5.71 -3.80 -3.99
CA VAL A 65 -4.63 -2.99 -4.52
C VAL A 65 -5.18 -1.91 -5.44
N GLY A 66 -4.85 -0.65 -5.15
CA GLY A 66 -5.12 0.47 -6.05
C GLY A 66 -4.04 0.60 -7.13
N ALA A 67 -4.48 0.94 -8.35
CA ALA A 67 -3.63 1.24 -9.49
C ALA A 67 -4.20 2.46 -10.24
N PRO A 68 -3.88 3.69 -9.81
CA PRO A 68 -4.54 4.91 -10.30
C PRO A 68 -4.33 5.20 -11.79
N MET A 69 -3.29 4.65 -12.42
CA MET A 69 -3.03 4.83 -13.87
C MET A 69 -3.44 3.63 -14.73
N ALA A 70 -4.06 2.61 -14.12
CA ALA A 70 -4.54 1.44 -14.85
C ALA A 70 -5.65 1.82 -15.84
N ASN A 71 -5.60 1.21 -17.03
CA ASN A 71 -6.78 1.09 -17.88
C ASN A 71 -7.74 0.06 -17.25
N SER A 72 -9.03 0.40 -17.25
CA SER A 72 -10.08 -0.41 -16.64
C SER A 72 -10.83 -1.21 -17.70
N PHE A 73 -11.05 -2.51 -17.46
CA PHE A 73 -11.93 -3.34 -18.29
C PHE A 73 -13.40 -2.88 -18.21
N PHE A 74 -13.78 -2.24 -17.11
CA PHE A 74 -15.13 -1.76 -16.88
C PHE A 74 -15.37 -0.33 -17.39
N SER A 75 -14.33 0.41 -17.77
CA SER A 75 -14.44 1.79 -18.29
C SER A 75 -13.50 2.01 -19.48
N SER A 76 -13.87 1.43 -20.63
CA SER A 76 -13.06 1.49 -21.86
C SER A 76 -13.10 2.83 -22.59
N SER A 77 -14.03 3.73 -22.22
CA SER A 77 -14.21 5.04 -22.88
C SER A 77 -13.22 6.11 -22.40
N VAL A 78 -12.50 5.86 -21.30
CA VAL A 78 -11.57 6.81 -20.68
C VAL A 78 -10.20 6.16 -20.62
N HIS A 79 -9.15 6.92 -20.95
CA HIS A 79 -7.78 6.45 -20.82
C HIS A 79 -7.30 6.59 -19.37
N SER A 80 -6.74 5.52 -18.81
CA SER A 80 -6.21 5.48 -17.44
C SER A 80 -7.19 6.02 -16.35
N PRO A 81 -8.45 5.55 -16.29
CA PRO A 81 -9.41 5.97 -15.26
C PRO A 81 -9.03 5.50 -13.85
N GLY A 82 -8.04 4.60 -13.76
CA GLY A 82 -7.66 3.92 -12.53
C GLY A 82 -8.54 2.70 -12.28
N ALA A 83 -7.96 1.70 -11.63
CA ALA A 83 -8.62 0.46 -11.30
C ALA A 83 -8.25 -0.01 -9.89
N VAL A 84 -9.11 -0.84 -9.31
CA VAL A 84 -8.85 -1.52 -8.04
C VAL A 84 -8.85 -3.01 -8.31
N PHE A 85 -7.85 -3.71 -7.78
CA PHE A 85 -7.66 -5.14 -7.97
C PHE A 85 -7.82 -5.87 -6.64
N LYS A 86 -8.24 -7.13 -6.69
CA LYS A 86 -8.20 -8.07 -5.57
C LYS A 86 -7.31 -9.26 -5.89
N CYS A 87 -6.46 -9.66 -4.95
CA CYS A 87 -5.56 -10.79 -5.06
C CYS A 87 -5.81 -11.75 -3.90
N ARG A 88 -6.11 -13.02 -4.17
CA ARG A 88 -6.30 -14.03 -3.10
C ARG A 88 -4.94 -14.44 -2.53
N VAL A 89 -4.83 -14.55 -1.21
CA VAL A 89 -3.56 -14.82 -0.50
C VAL A 89 -3.11 -16.28 -0.62
N HIS A 90 -4.00 -17.24 -0.33
CA HIS A 90 -3.63 -18.66 -0.22
C HIS A 90 -3.84 -19.43 -1.53
N SER A 91 -5.09 -19.74 -1.90
CA SER A 91 -5.45 -20.55 -3.08
C SER A 91 -5.29 -19.77 -4.39
N ASN A 92 -4.07 -19.29 -4.65
CA ASN A 92 -3.68 -18.48 -5.80
C ASN A 92 -2.19 -18.70 -6.12
N PRO A 93 -1.83 -19.89 -6.66
CA PRO A 93 -0.45 -20.23 -6.97
C PRO A 93 0.14 -19.34 -8.06
N GLU A 94 -0.69 -18.87 -9.00
CA GLU A 94 -0.28 -18.00 -10.11
C GLU A 94 -0.17 -16.52 -9.71
N ARG A 95 -0.48 -16.17 -8.45
CA ARG A 95 -0.43 -14.80 -7.92
C ARG A 95 -1.26 -13.81 -8.76
N ARG A 96 -2.36 -14.28 -9.35
CA ARG A 96 -3.24 -13.46 -10.20
C ARG A 96 -4.07 -12.51 -9.36
N CYS A 97 -4.28 -11.31 -9.89
CA CYS A 97 -5.16 -10.30 -9.33
C CYS A 97 -6.24 -9.96 -10.36
N THR A 98 -7.47 -9.81 -9.91
CA THR A 98 -8.62 -9.47 -10.78
C THR A 98 -9.12 -8.08 -10.47
N GLU A 99 -9.45 -7.30 -11.50
CA GLU A 99 -10.10 -5.99 -11.32
C GLU A 99 -11.46 -6.16 -10.63
N ILE A 100 -11.79 -5.22 -9.74
CA ILE A 100 -13.08 -5.12 -9.06
C ILE A 100 -13.95 -4.17 -9.87
N ASP A 101 -15.16 -4.62 -10.24
CA ASP A 101 -16.15 -3.74 -10.84
C ASP A 101 -16.70 -2.78 -9.78
N LEU A 102 -16.44 -1.49 -9.98
CA LEU A 102 -16.92 -0.40 -9.13
C LEU A 102 -18.22 0.22 -9.65
N GLY A 103 -18.87 -0.41 -10.64
CA GLY A 103 -20.14 0.06 -11.21
C GLY A 103 -19.97 1.27 -12.14
N ARG A 104 -18.78 1.46 -12.72
CA ARG A 104 -18.49 2.62 -13.58
C ARG A 104 -18.87 2.41 -15.06
N GLY A 105 -19.12 1.16 -15.47
CA GLY A 105 -19.34 0.75 -16.86
C GLY A 105 -20.79 0.46 -17.25
N ASN A 106 -21.21 0.98 -18.40
CA ASN A 106 -22.31 0.52 -19.29
C ASN A 106 -23.67 0.08 -18.70
N LYS A 107 -24.03 0.46 -17.47
CA LYS A 107 -25.44 0.52 -17.09
C LYS A 107 -26.07 1.82 -17.61
N PRO A 108 -27.33 1.82 -18.13
CA PRO A 108 -28.10 3.04 -18.24
C PRO A 108 -28.01 3.72 -16.87
N ARG A 109 -27.74 5.03 -16.82
CA ARG A 109 -27.65 5.80 -15.57
C ARG A 109 -28.80 5.37 -14.65
N GLU A 110 -28.54 4.49 -13.68
CA GLU A 110 -29.41 4.37 -12.52
C GLU A 110 -29.31 5.75 -11.91
N SER A 111 -30.44 6.49 -11.93
CA SER A 111 -30.52 7.90 -11.58
C SER A 111 -29.66 8.17 -10.36
N CYS A 112 -28.48 8.74 -10.55
CA CYS A 112 -27.75 9.21 -9.40
C CYS A 112 -28.63 10.26 -8.73
N GLY A 113 -28.70 10.23 -7.40
CA GLY A 113 -29.29 11.32 -6.63
C GLY A 113 -28.52 12.62 -6.88
N LYS A 114 -28.60 13.56 -5.94
CA LYS A 114 -28.04 14.91 -6.14
C LYS A 114 -26.50 14.99 -6.13
N THR A 115 -25.77 13.87 -6.24
CA THR A 115 -24.33 13.83 -5.96
C THR A 115 -23.51 12.87 -6.84
N CYS A 116 -23.79 12.79 -8.14
CA CYS A 116 -22.82 12.19 -9.07
C CYS A 116 -22.67 13.03 -10.34
N GLN A 117 -21.56 13.73 -10.40
CA GLN A 117 -20.92 14.10 -11.64
C GLN A 117 -19.52 13.49 -11.59
N GLY A 118 -19.36 12.30 -12.15
CA GLY A 118 -18.04 11.83 -12.55
C GLY A 118 -17.74 12.49 -13.88
N ASP A 119 -17.07 13.64 -13.87
CA ASP A 119 -16.65 14.30 -15.10
C ASP A 119 -15.67 13.38 -15.83
N ARG A 120 -16.08 12.95 -17.02
CA ARG A 120 -15.23 12.28 -18.00
C ARG A 120 -14.52 13.40 -18.76
N ALA A 121 -13.33 13.76 -18.30
CA ALA A 121 -12.37 14.53 -19.08
C ALA A 121 -11.40 13.57 -19.76
#